data_AF-A0A7M3XTJ4-F1
#
_entry.id   AF-A0A7M3XTJ4-F1
#
_cell.length_a   1.000
_cell.length_b   1.000
_cell.length_c   1.000
_cell.angle_alpha   90.00
_cell.angle_beta   90.00
_cell.angle_gamma   90.00
#
_symmetry.space_group_name_H-M   'P 1'
#
loop_
_entity.id
_entity.type
_entity.pdbx_description
1 polymer ?
#
loop_
_entity_poly.entity_id
_entity_poly.type
_entity_poly.pdbx_seq_one_letter_code
_entity_poly.pdbx_strand_id
1 'polypeptide(L)'
;MIELGSFNDKLLKGTSRSFYLTLKRLPKSIKGQIGLLYLLARISDTIADSGDSGGEDLLELLEDYNNRAQGHTDSMPDFSNLSEVQENPAEGLLLREARGPIELLEEASLVDQELIRRCLDIIISGQRMDLERFSDKDGSGIRSLSKYEEMDDYAYRVAGSVGEFWTEICL
;
A
#
# COMPACT_ATOMS: atom_id res chain seq x y z
N MET A 1 -5.01 -8.49 19.10
CA MET A 1 -5.98 -7.88 18.17
C MET A 1 -5.41 -6.54 17.78
N ILE A 2 -5.31 -6.26 16.48
CA ILE A 2 -4.69 -5.02 16.00
C ILE A 2 -5.59 -3.83 16.39
N GLU A 3 -5.01 -2.85 17.08
CA GLU A 3 -5.67 -1.58 17.34
C GLU A 3 -4.90 -0.47 16.63
N LEU A 4 -5.54 0.19 15.66
CA LEU A 4 -4.89 1.26 14.88
C LEU A 4 -4.41 2.44 15.77
N GLY A 5 -5.05 2.66 16.91
CA GLY A 5 -4.84 3.86 17.70
C GLY A 5 -5.40 5.12 17.02
N SER A 6 -5.38 6.24 17.74
CA SER A 6 -6.01 7.49 17.26
C SER A 6 -5.27 8.14 16.09
N PHE A 7 -3.97 7.85 15.95
CA PHE A 7 -3.13 8.42 14.92
C PHE A 7 -3.35 7.74 13.57
N ASN A 8 -3.20 6.41 13.49
CA ASN A 8 -3.45 5.68 12.24
C ASN A 8 -4.92 5.79 11.79
N ASP A 9 -5.89 5.89 12.72
CA ASP A 9 -7.30 6.15 12.36
C ASP A 9 -7.48 7.52 11.67
N LYS A 10 -6.71 8.55 12.06
CA LYS A 10 -6.69 9.85 11.38
C LYS A 10 -6.04 9.76 10.01
N LEU A 11 -4.93 9.04 9.87
CA LEU A 11 -4.28 8.80 8.57
C LEU A 11 -5.27 8.13 7.62
N LEU A 12 -5.94 7.07 8.07
CA LEU A 12 -6.92 6.34 7.26
C LEU A 12 -8.08 7.23 6.80
N LYS A 13 -8.61 8.07 7.72
CA LYS A 13 -9.66 9.03 7.39
C LYS A 13 -9.21 10.06 6.34
N GLY A 14 -7.95 10.50 6.41
CA GLY A 14 -7.39 11.49 5.51
C GLY A 14 -7.15 10.94 4.10
N THR A 15 -6.77 9.68 3.99
CA THR A 15 -6.37 9.06 2.71
C THR A 15 -7.50 8.32 2.00
N SER A 16 -8.57 7.89 2.69
CA SER A 16 -9.80 7.46 2.00
C SER A 16 -11.08 7.71 2.79
N ARG A 17 -11.85 8.70 2.32
CA ARG A 17 -13.12 9.13 2.93
C ARG A 17 -14.21 8.05 2.84
N SER A 18 -14.37 7.42 1.69
CA SER A 18 -15.42 6.39 1.47
C SER A 18 -15.09 5.12 2.24
N PHE A 19 -13.85 4.63 2.13
CA PHE A 19 -13.43 3.40 2.80
C PHE A 19 -13.46 3.53 4.32
N TYR A 20 -13.04 4.67 4.87
CA TYR A 20 -13.10 4.93 6.32
C TYR A 20 -14.50 4.77 6.90
N LEU A 21 -15.54 5.20 6.19
CA LEU A 21 -16.93 5.06 6.64
C LEU A 21 -17.36 3.58 6.70
N THR A 22 -16.96 2.79 5.71
CA THR A 22 -17.18 1.33 5.69
C THR A 22 -16.44 0.66 6.83
N LEU A 23 -15.17 1.01 7.03
CA LEU A 23 -14.32 0.44 8.07
C LEU A 23 -14.87 0.68 9.49
N LYS A 24 -15.57 1.80 9.72
CA LYS A 24 -16.26 2.07 11.00
C LYS A 24 -17.44 1.15 11.30
N ARG A 25 -17.99 0.48 10.30
CA ARG A 25 -19.12 -0.45 10.45
C ARG A 25 -18.66 -1.88 10.70
N LEU A 26 -17.38 -2.19 10.49
CA LEU A 26 -16.85 -3.53 10.65
C LEU A 26 -16.78 -3.94 12.14
N PRO A 27 -16.91 -5.25 12.44
CA PRO A 27 -16.63 -5.79 13.76
C PRO A 27 -15.23 -5.41 14.25
N LYS A 28 -15.09 -5.14 15.55
CA LYS A 28 -13.81 -4.78 16.16
C LYS A 28 -12.71 -5.83 15.92
N SER A 29 -13.09 -7.11 15.81
CA SER A 29 -12.18 -8.24 15.65
C SER A 29 -11.40 -8.23 14.33
N ILE A 30 -11.92 -7.60 13.27
CA ILE A 30 -11.30 -7.57 11.93
C ILE A 30 -10.94 -6.15 11.46
N LYS A 31 -11.52 -5.13 12.11
CA LYS A 31 -11.36 -3.72 11.72
C LYS A 31 -9.89 -3.29 11.70
N GLY A 32 -9.10 -3.73 12.68
CA GLY A 32 -7.69 -3.36 12.81
C GLY A 32 -6.83 -3.92 11.68
N GLN A 33 -7.03 -5.19 11.36
CA GLN A 33 -6.33 -5.92 10.29
C GLN A 33 -6.59 -5.30 8.93
N ILE A 34 -7.86 -5.07 8.60
CA ILE A 34 -8.27 -4.42 7.34
C ILE A 34 -7.71 -3.01 7.26
N GLY A 35 -7.79 -2.24 8.35
CA GLY A 35 -7.29 -0.87 8.37
C GLY A 35 -5.77 -0.78 8.25
N LEU A 36 -5.05 -1.73 8.84
CA LEU A 36 -3.61 -1.79 8.75
C LEU A 36 -3.16 -2.14 7.34
N LEU A 37 -3.71 -3.21 6.73
CA LEU A 37 -3.42 -3.54 5.34
C LEU A 37 -3.71 -2.35 4.41
N TYR A 38 -4.83 -1.66 4.63
CA TYR A 38 -5.18 -0.48 3.84
C TYR A 38 -4.11 0.62 3.93
N LEU A 39 -3.60 0.92 5.12
CA LEU A 39 -2.56 1.95 5.28
C LEU A 39 -1.25 1.54 4.60
N LEU A 40 -0.85 0.28 4.74
CA LEU A 40 0.35 -0.26 4.09
C LEU A 40 0.24 -0.22 2.56
N ALA A 41 -0.86 -0.75 2.02
CA ALA A 41 -1.14 -0.70 0.59
C ALA A 41 -1.25 0.74 0.06
N ARG A 42 -1.81 1.67 0.85
CA ARG A 42 -1.88 3.08 0.47
C ARG A 42 -0.51 3.76 0.45
N ILE A 43 0.43 3.37 1.32
CA ILE A 43 1.82 3.86 1.25
C ILE A 43 2.44 3.48 -0.09
N SER A 44 2.36 2.20 -0.47
CA SER A 44 2.93 1.74 -1.74
C SER A 44 2.23 2.34 -2.97
N ASP A 45 0.91 2.54 -2.89
CA ASP A 45 0.11 3.23 -3.91
C ASP A 45 0.58 4.67 -4.10
N THR A 46 0.74 5.43 -3.02
CA THR A 46 1.26 6.80 -3.07
C THR A 46 2.68 6.86 -3.63
N ILE A 47 3.55 5.88 -3.33
CA ILE A 47 4.88 5.80 -3.95
C ILE A 47 4.74 5.60 -5.47
N ALA A 48 3.95 4.62 -5.91
CA ALA A 48 3.80 4.29 -7.32
C ALA A 48 3.12 5.42 -8.12
N ASP A 49 2.16 6.13 -7.52
CA ASP A 49 1.40 7.20 -8.17
C ASP A 49 2.12 8.56 -8.20
N SER A 50 3.28 8.69 -7.55
CA SER A 50 4.03 9.95 -7.49
C SER A 50 4.59 10.40 -8.86
N GLY A 51 4.64 9.49 -9.85
CA GLY A 51 5.20 9.76 -11.18
C GLY A 51 6.63 10.30 -11.11
N ASP A 52 6.96 11.31 -11.92
CA ASP A 52 8.28 11.97 -11.86
C ASP A 52 8.38 13.03 -10.75
N SER A 53 7.35 13.15 -9.90
CA SER A 53 7.30 14.17 -8.85
C SER A 53 8.21 13.75 -7.69
N GLY A 54 9.28 14.51 -7.48
CA GLY A 54 10.26 14.29 -6.40
C GLY A 54 11.66 13.90 -6.92
N GLY A 55 11.75 13.39 -8.16
CA GLY A 55 13.02 13.06 -8.81
C GLY A 55 13.68 11.75 -8.36
N GLU A 56 12.95 10.89 -7.66
CA GLU A 56 13.39 9.57 -7.20
C GLU A 56 13.17 8.48 -8.24
N ASP A 57 13.92 7.39 -8.13
CA ASP A 57 13.58 6.14 -8.80
C ASP A 57 12.46 5.45 -8.01
N LEU A 58 11.21 5.64 -8.45
CA LEU A 58 10.04 5.05 -7.79
C LEU A 58 10.09 3.52 -7.72
N LEU A 59 10.72 2.87 -8.70
CA LEU A 59 10.81 1.41 -8.73
C LEU A 59 11.73 0.91 -7.61
N GLU A 60 12.90 1.55 -7.46
CA GLU A 60 13.83 1.28 -6.36
C GLU A 60 13.20 1.58 -5.00
N LEU A 61 12.56 2.75 -4.87
CA LEU A 61 11.93 3.17 -3.61
C LEU A 61 10.77 2.26 -3.19
N LEU A 62 9.97 1.78 -4.15
CA LEU A 62 8.89 0.83 -3.91
C LEU A 62 9.43 -0.54 -3.47
N GLU A 63 10.52 -1.01 -4.08
CA GLU A 63 11.16 -2.27 -3.70
C GLU A 63 11.81 -2.19 -2.31
N ASP A 64 12.46 -1.07 -1.98
CA ASP A 64 13.00 -0.82 -0.64
C ASP A 64 11.88 -0.78 0.41
N TYR A 65 10.75 -0.14 0.09
CA TYR A 65 9.56 -0.16 0.95
C TYR A 65 9.03 -1.59 1.13
N ASN A 66 8.91 -2.38 0.06
CA ASN A 66 8.45 -3.76 0.16
C ASN A 66 9.40 -4.57 1.05
N ASN A 67 10.71 -4.50 0.83
CA ASN A 67 11.69 -5.20 1.65
C ASN A 67 11.56 -4.83 3.13
N ARG A 68 11.29 -3.57 3.45
CA ARG A 68 11.04 -3.14 4.83
C ARG A 68 9.73 -3.70 5.38
N ALA A 69 8.63 -3.65 4.62
CA ALA A 69 7.32 -4.14 5.05
C ALA A 69 7.26 -5.67 5.21
N GLN A 70 8.00 -6.41 4.37
CA GLN A 70 8.16 -7.86 4.46
C GLN A 70 9.08 -8.28 5.62
N GLY A 71 9.80 -7.34 6.23
CA GLY A 71 10.75 -7.62 7.31
C GLY A 71 12.07 -8.22 6.82
N HIS A 72 12.43 -7.99 5.55
CA HIS A 72 13.73 -8.38 4.99
C HIS A 72 14.85 -7.40 5.38
N THR A 73 14.50 -6.19 5.81
CA THR A 73 15.40 -5.16 6.31
C THR A 73 14.73 -4.36 7.43
N ASP A 74 15.54 -3.81 8.34
CA ASP A 74 15.09 -2.89 9.39
C ASP A 74 15.12 -1.42 8.92
N SER A 75 15.80 -1.14 7.81
CA SER A 75 15.99 0.23 7.30
C SER A 75 14.72 0.75 6.65
N MET A 76 14.26 1.93 7.07
CA MET A 76 13.20 2.65 6.37
C MET A 76 13.77 3.36 5.14
N PRO A 77 13.07 3.33 3.99
CA PRO A 77 13.39 4.22 2.88
C PRO A 77 13.12 5.69 3.27
N ASP A 78 13.83 6.62 2.62
CA ASP A 78 13.60 8.05 2.81
C ASP A 78 12.48 8.53 1.89
N PHE A 79 11.33 8.87 2.47
CA PHE A 79 10.18 9.40 1.74
C PHE A 79 10.08 10.93 1.79
N SER A 80 11.09 11.64 2.30
CA SER A 80 10.99 13.08 2.61
C SER A 80 10.58 13.90 1.38
N ASN A 81 11.27 13.72 0.26
CA ASN A 81 11.00 14.42 -0.99
C ASN A 81 9.60 14.08 -1.55
N LEU A 82 9.29 12.79 -1.77
CA LEU A 82 7.94 12.32 -2.15
C LEU A 82 6.85 12.94 -1.27
N SER A 83 7.06 12.97 0.04
CA SER A 83 6.06 13.44 0.99
C SER A 83 5.72 14.93 0.84
N GLU A 84 6.66 15.74 0.36
CA GLU A 84 6.49 17.18 0.17
C GLU A 84 5.77 17.52 -1.13
N VAL A 85 5.89 16.65 -2.14
CA VAL A 85 5.32 16.88 -3.47
C VAL A 85 3.90 16.33 -3.66
N GLN A 86 3.37 15.60 -2.68
CA GLN A 86 2.01 15.04 -2.76
C GLN A 86 0.94 16.14 -2.83
N GLU A 87 0.03 16.03 -3.81
CA GLU A 87 -1.13 16.93 -3.92
C GLU A 87 -2.09 16.79 -2.74
N ASN A 88 -2.23 15.57 -2.21
CA ASN A 88 -3.03 15.27 -1.03
C ASN A 88 -2.14 15.37 0.23
N PRO A 89 -2.34 16.36 1.12
CA PRO A 89 -1.52 16.50 2.33
C PRO A 89 -1.60 15.31 3.28
N ALA A 90 -2.69 14.54 3.24
CA ALA A 90 -2.84 13.34 4.05
C ALA A 90 -1.95 12.18 3.55
N GLU A 91 -1.70 12.10 2.26
CA GLU A 91 -0.79 11.10 1.66
C GLU A 91 0.66 11.48 1.92
N GLY A 92 1.01 12.76 1.79
CA GLY A 92 2.33 13.26 2.22
C GLY A 92 2.58 12.99 3.72
N LEU A 93 1.57 13.21 4.57
CA LEU A 93 1.68 12.83 5.99
C LEU A 93 1.81 11.31 6.18
N LEU A 94 1.07 10.49 5.43
CA LEU A 94 1.17 9.04 5.50
C LEU A 94 2.59 8.55 5.17
N LEU A 95 3.24 9.13 4.16
CA LEU A 95 4.63 8.80 3.80
C LEU A 95 5.63 9.19 4.90
N ARG A 96 5.53 10.41 5.44
CA ARG A 96 6.40 10.84 6.56
C ARG A 96 6.28 9.95 7.79
N GLU A 97 5.10 9.40 7.99
CA GLU A 97 4.73 8.64 9.18
C GLU A 97 4.59 7.14 8.88
N ALA A 98 5.15 6.68 7.74
CA ALA A 98 5.05 5.29 7.26
C ALA A 98 5.61 4.26 8.25
N ARG A 99 6.51 4.70 9.14
CA ARG A 99 7.02 3.88 10.25
C ARG A 99 5.91 3.37 11.16
N GLY A 100 4.89 4.17 11.45
CA GLY A 100 3.82 3.80 12.38
C GLY A 100 3.04 2.56 11.95
N PRO A 101 2.50 2.50 10.72
CA PRO A 101 1.88 1.29 10.19
C PRO A 101 2.81 0.07 10.16
N ILE A 102 4.09 0.25 9.85
CA ILE A 102 5.05 -0.88 9.80
C ILE A 102 5.33 -1.43 11.20
N GLU A 103 5.57 -0.57 12.19
CA GLU A 103 5.76 -1.01 13.59
C GLU A 103 4.49 -1.71 14.11
N LEU A 104 3.30 -1.21 13.75
CA LEU A 104 2.04 -1.87 14.11
C LEU A 104 1.88 -3.25 13.45
N LEU A 105 2.41 -3.46 12.25
CA LEU A 105 2.48 -4.79 11.63
C LEU A 105 3.41 -5.72 12.41
N GLU A 106 4.58 -5.24 12.83
CA GLU A 106 5.56 -6.02 13.58
C GLU A 106 5.05 -6.46 14.96
N GLU A 107 4.20 -5.64 15.59
CA GLU A 107 3.55 -5.94 16.85
C GLU A 107 2.33 -6.87 16.72
N ALA A 108 1.83 -7.11 15.49
CA ALA A 108 0.66 -7.94 15.25
C ALA A 108 0.93 -9.43 15.53
N SER A 109 -0.13 -10.24 15.58
CA SER A 109 0.04 -11.70 15.71
C SER A 109 0.76 -12.27 14.48
N LEU A 110 1.50 -13.38 14.64
CA LEU A 110 2.20 -14.00 13.51
C LEU A 110 1.26 -14.37 12.35
N VAL A 111 0.02 -14.78 12.66
CA VAL A 111 -1.01 -15.07 11.67
C VAL A 111 -1.41 -13.80 10.92
N ASP A 112 -1.72 -12.70 11.63
CA ASP A 112 -2.06 -11.44 10.98
C ASP A 112 -0.88 -10.91 10.13
N GLN A 113 0.35 -11.02 10.65
CA GLN A 113 1.56 -10.64 9.91
C GLN A 113 1.68 -11.38 8.59
N GLU A 114 1.54 -12.71 8.61
CA GLU A 114 1.63 -13.54 7.42
C GLU A 114 0.56 -13.17 6.38
N LEU A 115 -0.70 -13.04 6.83
CA LEU A 115 -1.83 -12.70 5.96
C LEU A 115 -1.66 -11.31 5.31
N ILE A 116 -1.29 -10.31 6.11
CA ILE A 116 -1.09 -8.94 5.63
C ILE A 116 0.09 -8.88 4.67
N ARG A 117 1.24 -9.47 5.02
CA ARG A 117 2.44 -9.47 4.18
C ARG A 117 2.21 -10.15 2.84
N ARG A 118 1.52 -11.29 2.84
CA ARG A 118 1.17 -12.03 1.61
C ARG A 118 0.31 -11.18 0.68
N CYS A 119 -0.75 -10.55 1.21
CA CYS A 119 -1.61 -9.69 0.40
C CYS A 119 -0.86 -8.45 -0.09
N LEU A 120 -0.04 -7.83 0.76
CA LEU A 120 0.72 -6.63 0.43
C LEU A 120 1.76 -6.90 -0.67
N ASP A 121 2.46 -8.03 -0.62
CA ASP A 121 3.43 -8.42 -1.66
C ASP A 121 2.76 -8.59 -3.03
N ILE A 122 1.56 -9.17 -3.07
CA ILE A 122 0.77 -9.29 -4.30
C ILE A 122 0.39 -7.90 -4.85
N ILE A 123 -0.10 -7.00 -3.99
CA ILE A 123 -0.45 -5.62 -4.39
C ILE A 123 0.77 -4.89 -4.96
N ILE A 124 1.89 -4.90 -4.22
CA ILE A 124 3.12 -4.23 -4.63
C ILE A 124 3.67 -4.82 -5.93
N SER A 125 3.57 -6.14 -6.14
CA SER A 125 3.99 -6.74 -7.40
C SER A 125 3.19 -6.23 -8.62
N GLY A 126 1.92 -5.85 -8.43
CA GLY A 126 1.11 -5.20 -9.46
C GLY A 126 1.57 -3.77 -9.73
N GLN A 127 1.81 -3.00 -8.67
CA GLN A 127 2.34 -1.62 -8.77
C GLN A 127 3.73 -1.58 -9.42
N ARG A 128 4.58 -2.58 -9.12
CA ARG A 128 5.88 -2.75 -9.78
C ARG A 128 5.72 -2.96 -11.29
N MET A 129 4.80 -3.85 -11.69
CA MET A 129 4.50 -4.09 -13.10
C MET A 129 4.05 -2.80 -13.80
N ASP A 130 3.24 -1.98 -13.12
CA ASP A 130 2.80 -0.70 -13.65
C ASP A 130 3.96 0.27 -13.87
N LEU A 131 4.84 0.43 -12.88
CA LEU A 131 6.04 1.29 -13.01
C LEU A 131 6.97 0.81 -14.14
N GLU A 132 7.20 -0.50 -14.27
CA GLU A 132 8.04 -1.06 -15.33
C GLU A 132 7.40 -0.88 -16.72
N ARG A 133 6.09 -1.05 -16.83
CA ARG A 133 5.37 -1.05 -18.10
C ARG A 133 5.02 0.35 -18.57
N PHE A 134 4.56 1.22 -17.68
CA PHE A 134 3.95 2.51 -18.00
C PHE A 134 4.84 3.72 -17.69
N SER A 135 6.03 3.55 -17.08
CA SER A 135 6.98 4.66 -16.97
C SER A 135 7.31 5.21 -18.36
N ASP A 136 6.95 6.47 -18.59
CA ASP A 136 7.03 7.13 -19.89
C ASP A 136 8.47 7.62 -20.17
N LYS A 137 9.43 6.70 -20.13
CA LYS A 137 10.86 7.03 -20.31
C LYS A 137 11.21 7.51 -21.72
N ASP A 138 10.35 7.20 -22.71
CA ASP A 138 10.65 7.41 -24.13
C ASP A 138 9.62 8.30 -24.87
N GLY A 139 8.60 8.85 -24.18
CA GLY A 139 7.53 9.66 -24.80
C GLY A 139 6.71 8.90 -25.85
N SER A 140 6.64 7.58 -25.71
CA SER A 140 6.24 6.63 -26.76
C SER A 140 4.75 6.29 -26.70
N GLY A 141 3.88 7.30 -26.61
CA GLY A 141 2.42 7.14 -26.70
C GLY A 141 1.79 6.31 -25.56
N ILE A 142 0.46 6.16 -25.62
CA ILE A 142 -0.30 5.43 -24.60
C ILE A 142 0.03 3.94 -24.69
N ARG A 143 0.67 3.39 -23.66
CA ARG A 143 0.87 1.94 -23.51
C ARG A 143 -0.42 1.30 -22.96
N SER A 144 -0.67 0.05 -23.35
CA SER A 144 -1.88 -0.68 -22.96
C SER A 144 -1.59 -2.15 -22.71
N LEU A 145 -2.48 -2.80 -21.96
CA LEU A 145 -2.52 -4.25 -21.83
C LEU A 145 -2.99 -4.86 -23.15
N SER A 146 -2.26 -5.84 -23.66
CA SER A 146 -2.51 -6.39 -25.00
C SER A 146 -3.52 -7.54 -24.98
N LYS A 147 -3.69 -8.19 -23.82
CA LYS A 147 -4.52 -9.39 -23.67
C LYS A 147 -5.40 -9.32 -22.44
N TYR A 148 -6.52 -10.05 -22.49
CA TYR A 148 -7.43 -10.16 -21.36
C TYR A 148 -6.74 -10.74 -20.13
N GLU A 149 -5.87 -11.74 -20.31
CA GLU A 149 -5.16 -12.40 -19.21
C GLU A 149 -4.23 -11.43 -18.46
N GLU A 150 -3.65 -10.45 -19.16
CA GLU A 150 -2.84 -9.40 -18.52
C GLU A 150 -3.70 -8.45 -17.69
N MET A 151 -4.90 -8.13 -18.17
CA MET A 151 -5.88 -7.32 -17.43
C MET A 151 -6.43 -8.07 -16.22
N ASP A 152 -6.68 -9.37 -16.35
CA ASP A 152 -7.18 -10.23 -15.27
C ASP A 152 -6.13 -10.39 -14.15
N ASP A 153 -4.88 -10.67 -14.50
CA ASP A 153 -3.75 -10.72 -13.54
C ASP A 153 -3.54 -9.35 -12.87
N TYR A 154 -3.63 -8.26 -13.64
CA TYR A 154 -3.55 -6.91 -13.08
C TYR A 154 -4.66 -6.63 -12.05
N ALA A 155 -5.92 -6.84 -12.44
CA ALA A 155 -7.08 -6.62 -11.57
C ALA A 155 -7.04 -7.52 -10.32
N TYR A 156 -6.52 -8.74 -10.45
CA TYR A 156 -6.28 -9.61 -9.31
C TYR A 156 -5.25 -8.99 -8.35
N ARG A 157 -4.09 -8.54 -8.84
CA ARG A 157 -3.03 -8.00 -7.99
C ARG A 157 -3.47 -6.77 -7.21
N VAL A 158 -4.08 -5.80 -7.88
CA VAL A 158 -4.42 -4.49 -7.29
C VAL A 158 -5.77 -4.45 -6.56
N ALA A 159 -6.62 -5.48 -6.74
CA ALA A 159 -7.94 -5.51 -6.11
C ALA A 159 -8.41 -6.90 -5.67
N GLY A 160 -8.28 -7.93 -6.51
CA GLY A 160 -8.77 -9.28 -6.22
C GLY A 160 -8.16 -9.92 -4.97
N SER A 161 -6.84 -9.77 -4.79
CA SER A 161 -6.07 -10.26 -3.64
C SER A 161 -6.60 -9.76 -2.29
N VAL A 162 -7.11 -8.52 -2.25
CA VAL A 162 -7.72 -7.93 -1.05
C VAL A 162 -8.97 -8.71 -0.62
N GLY A 163 -9.75 -9.23 -1.57
CA GLY A 163 -10.93 -10.05 -1.28
C GLY A 163 -10.59 -11.40 -0.66
N GLU A 164 -9.50 -12.02 -1.09
CA GLU A 164 -8.97 -13.25 -0.49
C GLU A 164 -8.53 -13.00 0.95
N PHE A 165 -7.74 -11.94 1.18
CA PHE A 165 -7.34 -11.52 2.53
C PHE A 165 -8.56 -11.29 3.44
N TRP A 166 -9.59 -10.58 2.96
CA TRP A 166 -10.80 -10.31 3.73
C TRP A 166 -11.55 -11.59 4.10
N THR A 167 -11.53 -12.57 3.19
CA THR A 167 -12.14 -13.88 3.44
C THR A 167 -11.35 -14.62 4.52
N GLU A 168 -10.03 -14.70 4.40
CA GLU A 168 -9.17 -15.43 5.34
C GLU A 168 -9.25 -14.90 6.78
N ILE A 169 -9.27 -13.57 6.98
CA ILE A 169 -9.39 -12.98 8.33
C ILE A 169 -10.77 -13.17 8.97
N CYS A 170 -11.77 -13.58 8.19
CA CYS A 170 -13.13 -13.82 8.69
C CYS A 170 -13.41 -15.29 9.02
N LEU A 171 -12.52 -16.20 8.62
CA LEU A 171 -12.60 -17.64 8.90
C LEU A 171 -12.00 -17.97 10.27
#